data_AF-A0A7V2S5F0-F1
#
_entry.id   AF-A0A7V2S5F0-F1
#
_cell.length_a   1.000
_cell.length_b   1.000
_cell.length_c   1.000
_cell.angle_alpha   90.00
_cell.angle_beta   90.00
_cell.angle_gamma   90.00
#
_symmetry.space_group_name_H-M   'P 1'
#
loop_
_entity.id
_entity.type
_entity.pdbx_description
1 polymer ?
#
loop_
_entity_poly.entity_id
_entity_poly.type
_entity_poly.pdbx_seq_one_letter_code
_entity_poly.pdbx_strand_id
1 'polypeptide(L)'
;MTLAELKTGEKGIITKVRGRGAFRKRIIEMGFVVGKQVIVVKNAPLKDPVEYNIMGYEVSLRRSEAALIEVTKDLTFESPDNKFRGTFELEETLSVTPQQARSKIINVALVG
;
A
#
# COMPACT_ATOMS: atom_id res chain seq x y z
N MET A 1 -14.23 7.66 4.99
CA MET A 1 -14.33 8.84 4.12
C MET A 1 -14.18 8.39 2.68
N THR A 2 -14.78 9.10 1.73
CA THR A 2 -14.67 8.79 0.29
C THR A 2 -13.65 9.68 -0.41
N LEU A 3 -13.18 9.26 -1.58
CA LEU A 3 -12.23 10.03 -2.38
C LEU A 3 -12.81 11.40 -2.82
N ALA A 4 -14.14 11.49 -2.93
CA ALA A 4 -14.85 12.74 -3.24
C ALA A 4 -14.95 13.73 -2.06
N GLU A 5 -14.72 13.27 -0.83
CA GLU A 5 -14.75 14.10 0.39
C GLU A 5 -13.40 14.76 0.70
N LEU A 6 -12.31 14.29 0.08
CA LEU A 6 -10.98 14.89 0.25
C LEU A 6 -10.96 16.31 -0.31
N LYS A 7 -10.26 17.20 0.40
CA LYS A 7 -10.04 18.58 -0.06
C LYS A 7 -8.82 18.66 -0.96
N THR A 8 -8.77 19.70 -1.79
CA THR A 8 -7.60 20.04 -2.61
C THR A 8 -6.33 20.11 -1.76
N GLY A 9 -5.29 19.40 -2.17
CA GLY A 9 -4.01 19.30 -1.45
C GLY A 9 -3.95 18.20 -0.38
N GLU A 10 -5.08 17.58 -0.02
CA GLU A 10 -5.07 16.45 0.90
C GLU A 10 -4.60 15.16 0.22
N LYS A 11 -3.98 14.29 1.02
CA LYS A 11 -3.54 12.96 0.63
C LYS A 11 -4.37 11.93 1.37
N GLY A 12 -4.63 10.80 0.72
CA GLY A 12 -5.27 9.66 1.36
C GLY A 12 -4.74 8.35 0.80
N ILE A 13 -4.98 7.26 1.52
CA ILE A 13 -4.68 5.90 1.08
C ILE A 13 -5.98 5.19 0.76
N ILE A 14 -6.04 4.54 -0.40
CA ILE A 14 -7.21 3.80 -0.87
C ILE A 14 -7.38 2.55 0.01
N THR A 15 -8.52 2.44 0.68
CA THR A 15 -8.85 1.28 1.51
C THR A 15 -9.71 0.29 0.75
N LYS A 16 -10.64 0.79 -0.06
CA LYS A 16 -11.59 -0.07 -0.79
C LYS A 16 -12.15 0.64 -2.01
N VAL A 17 -12.31 -0.10 -3.10
CA VAL A 17 -13.03 0.37 -4.29
C VAL A 17 -14.41 -0.29 -4.32
N ARG A 18 -15.47 0.49 -4.06
CA ARG A 18 -16.85 0.07 -4.28
C ARG A 18 -17.17 0.17 -5.78
N GLY A 19 -18.09 -0.67 -6.25
CA GLY A 19 -18.47 -0.75 -7.66
C GLY A 19 -18.44 -2.18 -8.19
N ARG A 20 -19.12 -2.41 -9.31
CA ARG A 20 -19.31 -3.74 -9.90
C ARG A 20 -18.89 -3.76 -11.36
N GLY A 21 -18.54 -4.95 -11.85
CA GLY A 21 -18.26 -5.22 -13.26
C GLY A 21 -17.16 -4.35 -13.86
N ALA A 22 -17.47 -3.71 -15.00
CA ALA A 22 -16.52 -2.95 -15.81
C ALA A 22 -15.90 -1.77 -15.06
N PHE A 23 -16.65 -1.09 -14.20
CA PHE A 23 -16.15 0.06 -13.45
C PHE A 23 -14.97 -0.32 -12.55
N ARG A 24 -15.14 -1.37 -11.73
CA ARG A 24 -14.09 -1.81 -10.80
C ARG A 24 -12.81 -2.22 -11.54
N LYS A 25 -12.96 -2.91 -12.68
CA LYS A 25 -11.82 -3.30 -13.52
C LYS A 25 -11.08 -2.07 -14.06
N ARG A 26 -11.81 -1.10 -14.63
CA ARG A 26 -11.23 0.15 -15.15
C ARG A 26 -10.49 0.95 -14.08
N ILE A 27 -11.09 1.12 -12.89
CA ILE A 27 -10.50 1.87 -11.77
C ILE A 27 -9.18 1.23 -11.31
N ILE A 28 -9.15 -0.10 -11.21
CA ILE A 28 -7.95 -0.87 -10.85
C ILE A 28 -6.87 -0.74 -11.93
N GLU A 29 -7.23 -0.83 -13.21
CA GLU A 29 -6.31 -0.65 -14.34
C GLU A 29 -5.72 0.76 -14.39
N MET A 30 -6.49 1.78 -13.96
CA MET A 30 -6.02 3.15 -13.81
C MET A 30 -5.16 3.38 -12.56
N GLY A 31 -4.85 2.34 -11.77
CA GLY A 31 -3.92 2.41 -10.64
C GLY A 31 -4.57 2.71 -9.28
N PHE A 32 -5.89 2.91 -9.22
CA PHE A 32 -6.63 3.09 -7.97
C PHE A 32 -6.84 1.74 -7.27
N VAL A 33 -5.76 1.23 -6.70
CA VAL A 33 -5.73 -0.04 -5.97
C VAL A 33 -5.54 0.19 -4.47
N VAL A 34 -6.00 -0.77 -3.68
CA VAL A 34 -5.91 -0.73 -2.22
C VAL A 34 -4.45 -0.58 -1.78
N GLY A 35 -4.20 0.27 -0.79
CA GLY A 35 -2.86 0.57 -0.27
C GLY A 35 -2.08 1.61 -1.06
N LYS A 36 -2.60 2.12 -2.19
CA LYS A 36 -1.94 3.23 -2.90
C LYS A 36 -2.34 4.59 -2.33
N GLN A 37 -1.35 5.46 -2.27
CA GLN A 37 -1.54 6.87 -1.95
C GLN A 37 -2.09 7.61 -3.18
N VAL A 38 -3.05 8.49 -2.91
CA VAL A 38 -3.65 9.40 -3.88
C VAL A 38 -3.69 10.81 -3.29
N ILE A 39 -3.47 11.80 -4.15
CA ILE A 39 -3.42 13.22 -3.76
C ILE A 39 -4.47 13.98 -4.58
N VAL A 40 -5.26 14.85 -3.95
CA VAL A 40 -6.18 15.71 -4.70
C VAL A 40 -5.43 16.91 -5.23
N VAL A 41 -5.33 17.03 -6.56
CA VAL A 41 -4.62 18.13 -7.22
C VAL A 41 -5.51 19.36 -7.31
N LYS A 42 -6.69 19.20 -7.91
CA LYS A 42 -7.60 20.30 -8.17
C LYS A 42 -9.04 19.82 -8.34
N ASN A 43 -9.97 20.67 -7.91
CA ASN A 43 -11.40 20.49 -8.20
C ASN A 43 -11.76 21.42 -9.36
N ALA A 44 -12.57 20.93 -10.30
CA ALA A 44 -13.16 21.79 -11.32
C ALA A 44 -14.00 22.91 -10.68
N PRO A 45 -14.16 24.07 -11.35
CA PRO A 45 -14.96 25.19 -10.84
C PRO A 45 -16.41 24.82 -10.53
N LEU A 46 -16.97 23.84 -11.24
CA LEU A 46 -18.31 23.28 -11.02
C LEU A 46 -18.32 22.03 -10.13
N LYS A 47 -17.23 21.76 -9.40
CA LYS A 47 -17.06 20.64 -8.47
C LYS A 47 -17.09 19.23 -9.08
N ASP A 48 -17.11 19.12 -10.41
CA ASP A 48 -16.99 17.88 -11.18
C ASP A 48 -16.38 18.18 -12.57
N PRO A 49 -15.41 17.41 -13.08
CA PRO A 49 -14.66 16.32 -12.41
C PRO A 49 -13.59 16.81 -11.42
N VAL A 50 -12.94 15.88 -10.71
CA VAL A 50 -11.84 16.15 -9.77
C VAL A 50 -10.56 15.48 -10.28
N GLU A 51 -9.45 16.20 -10.22
CA GLU A 51 -8.12 15.73 -10.62
C GLU A 51 -7.37 15.14 -9.42
N TYR A 52 -6.88 13.93 -9.60
CA TYR A 52 -6.14 13.16 -8.61
C TYR A 52 -4.76 12.78 -9.14
N ASN A 53 -3.72 12.90 -8.32
CA ASN A 53 -2.40 12.37 -8.61
C ASN A 53 -2.24 11.00 -7.95
N ILE A 54 -1.91 10.00 -8.77
CA ILE A 54 -1.67 8.63 -8.35
C ILE A 54 -0.46 8.08 -9.09
N MET A 55 0.47 7.43 -8.38
CA MET A 55 1.68 6.84 -8.97
C MET A 55 2.50 7.80 -9.86
N GLY A 56 2.43 9.11 -9.62
CA GLY A 56 3.17 10.13 -10.36
C GLY A 56 2.48 10.65 -11.63
N TYR A 57 1.24 10.25 -11.93
CA TYR A 57 0.44 10.82 -13.01
C TYR A 57 -0.91 11.32 -12.52
N GLU A 58 -1.53 12.19 -13.32
CA GLU A 58 -2.81 12.83 -13.00
C GLU A 58 -3.95 12.14 -13.73
N VAL A 59 -5.03 11.86 -12.99
CA VAL A 59 -6.25 11.27 -13.50
C VAL A 59 -7.43 12.10 -13.06
N SER A 60 -8.24 12.51 -14.04
CA SER A 60 -9.54 13.12 -13.77
C SER A 60 -10.60 12.03 -13.56
N LEU A 61 -11.23 12.02 -12.39
CA LEU A 61 -12.37 11.17 -12.09
C LEU A 61 -13.62 12.01 -11.89
N ARG A 62 -14.76 11.48 -12.33
CA ARG A 62 -16.05 12.09 -11.97
C ARG A 62 -16.28 11.94 -10.47
N ARG A 63 -16.95 12.91 -9.87
CA ARG A 63 -17.32 12.94 -8.46
C ARG A 63 -18.16 11.72 -8.08
N SER A 64 -19.03 11.25 -8.98
CA SER A 64 -19.82 10.03 -8.79
C SER A 64 -18.96 8.76 -8.71
N GLU A 65 -17.86 8.71 -9.47
CA GLU A 65 -16.91 7.60 -9.45
C GLU A 65 -16.02 7.67 -8.19
N ALA A 66 -15.54 8.86 -7.83
CA ALA A 66 -14.77 9.09 -6.62
C ALA A 66 -15.58 8.80 -5.33
N ALA A 67 -16.90 9.00 -5.34
CA ALA A 67 -17.77 8.64 -4.21
C ALA A 67 -17.83 7.13 -3.94
N LEU A 68 -17.45 6.29 -4.91
CA LEU A 68 -17.39 4.84 -4.75
C LEU A 68 -16.05 4.37 -4.16
N ILE A 69 -15.04 5.23 -4.06
CA ILE A 69 -13.71 4.85 -3.57
C ILE A 69 -13.60 5.30 -2.11
N GLU A 70 -13.36 4.35 -1.22
CA GLU A 70 -13.05 4.61 0.19
C GLU A 70 -11.57 4.86 0.39
N VAL A 71 -11.28 5.85 1.21
CA VAL A 71 -9.93 6.28 1.56
C VAL A 71 -9.81 6.52 3.06
N THR A 72 -8.57 6.52 3.55
CA THR A 72 -8.18 6.97 4.89
C THR A 72 -7.11 8.07 4.80
N LYS A 73 -6.95 8.90 5.85
CA LYS A 73 -5.86 9.90 5.93
C LYS A 73 -4.58 9.34 6.54
N ASP A 74 -4.66 8.16 7.15
CA ASP A 74 -3.51 7.56 7.82
C ASP A 74 -2.46 7.14 6.79
N LEU A 75 -1.27 7.75 6.87
CA LEU A 75 -0.14 7.46 5.99
C LEU A 75 0.59 6.16 6.36
N THR A 76 0.16 5.49 7.43
CA THR A 76 0.71 4.26 8.00
C THR A 76 -0.09 3.01 7.57
N PHE A 77 -0.58 2.96 6.33
CA PHE A 77 -1.19 1.75 5.80
C PHE A 77 -0.13 0.71 5.49
N GLU A 78 0.13 -0.14 6.47
CA GLU A 78 0.70 -1.47 6.20
C GLU A 78 -0.38 -2.30 5.53
N SER A 79 -0.19 -2.59 4.25
CA SER A 79 -1.10 -3.47 3.52
C SER A 79 -0.99 -4.88 4.11
N PRO A 80 -2.07 -5.49 4.62
CA PRO A 80 -2.01 -6.85 5.16
C PRO A 80 -1.69 -7.89 4.08
N ASP A 81 -1.89 -7.55 2.81
CA ASP A 81 -1.58 -8.38 1.65
C ASP A 81 -0.15 -8.21 1.12
N ASN A 82 0.67 -7.33 1.70
CA ASN A 82 2.10 -7.35 1.42
C ASN A 82 2.78 -8.48 2.24
N LYS A 83 2.33 -9.72 2.01
CA LYS A 83 3.10 -10.93 2.32
C LYS A 83 4.30 -11.01 1.38
N PHE A 84 5.17 -10.01 1.41
CA PHE A 84 6.54 -10.22 0.95
C PHE A 84 7.23 -11.06 2.03
N ARG A 85 7.02 -12.37 1.97
CA ARG A 85 7.68 -13.36 2.80
C ARG A 85 9.11 -13.59 2.27
N GLY A 86 9.86 -12.50 2.13
CA GLY A 86 11.30 -12.54 1.89
C GLY A 86 11.98 -12.83 3.21
N THR A 87 12.07 -14.12 3.58
CA THR A 87 13.00 -14.83 4.48
C THR A 87 13.72 -14.16 5.68
N PHE A 88 13.47 -12.92 6.07
CA PHE A 88 14.28 -12.25 7.11
C PHE A 88 13.74 -12.39 8.54
N GLU A 89 12.58 -13.02 8.73
CA GLU A 89 12.03 -13.30 10.07
C GLU A 89 11.76 -14.78 10.24
N LEU A 90 12.83 -15.57 10.33
CA LEU A 90 12.79 -16.96 10.79
C LEU A 90 13.74 -17.20 11.96
N GLU A 91 14.11 -16.15 12.70
CA GLU A 91 14.97 -16.27 13.89
C GLU A 91 14.24 -16.12 15.24
N GLU A 92 13.01 -15.57 15.29
CA GLU A 92 12.38 -15.24 16.60
C GLU A 92 11.30 -16.23 17.11
N THR A 93 10.93 -17.28 16.39
CA THR A 93 9.85 -18.21 16.83
C THR A 93 10.25 -19.66 17.13
N LEU A 94 11.54 -19.99 17.18
CA LEU A 94 11.99 -21.33 17.59
C LEU A 94 12.53 -21.34 19.03
N SER A 95 11.69 -21.00 19.99
CA SER A 95 11.86 -21.44 21.38
C SER A 95 11.34 -22.87 21.53
N VAL A 96 12.12 -23.83 21.05
CA VAL A 96 12.00 -25.25 21.44
C VAL A 96 13.36 -25.73 21.94
N THR A 97 13.53 -25.70 23.27
CA THR A 97 14.58 -26.37 24.09
C THR A 97 16.07 -26.00 23.88
N PRO A 98 16.85 -25.77 24.96
CA PRO A 98 18.26 -25.44 24.87
C PRO A 98 19.10 -26.70 24.58
N GLN A 99 19.48 -26.92 23.33
CA GLN A 99 20.54 -27.87 22.97
C GLN A 99 21.67 -27.14 22.26
N GLN A 100 22.63 -26.70 23.10
CA GLN A 100 24.06 -26.61 22.85
C GLN A 100 24.49 -26.68 21.37
N ALA A 101 24.60 -25.51 20.73
CA ALA A 101 25.34 -25.38 19.49
C ALA A 101 26.83 -25.66 19.76
N ARG A 102 27.28 -26.88 19.44
CA ARG A 102 28.70 -27.22 19.39
C ARG A 102 29.35 -26.48 18.22
N SER A 103 29.95 -25.31 18.47
CA SER A 103 30.95 -24.77 17.57
C SER A 103 32.23 -25.61 17.70
N LYS A 104 32.59 -26.34 16.64
CA LYS A 104 33.91 -26.98 16.55
C LYS A 104 34.91 -25.91 16.12
N ILE A 105 35.73 -25.46 17.07
CA ILE A 105 36.90 -24.62 16.82
C ILE A 105 37.97 -25.49 16.16
N ILE A 106 38.48 -25.10 14.99
CA ILE A 106 39.61 -25.77 14.34
C ILE A 106 40.86 -24.99 14.69
N ASN A 107 41.72 -25.58 15.52
CA ASN A 107 43.05 -25.04 15.78
C ASN A 107 44.01 -25.59 14.71
N VAL A 108 44.48 -24.72 13.83
CA VAL A 108 45.55 -25.03 12.88
C VAL A 108 46.88 -24.66 13.54
N ALA A 109 47.76 -25.65 13.70
CA ALA A 109 49.14 -25.42 14.11
C ALA A 109 50.04 -25.37 12.87
N LEU A 110 50.81 -24.30 12.74
CA LEU A 110 51.88 -24.17 11.76
C LEU A 110 53.12 -24.90 12.29
N VAL A 111 53.70 -25.81 11.50
CA VAL A 111 54.99 -26.45 11.80
C VAL A 111 55.88 -26.29 10.57
N GLY A 112 57.13 -25.88 10.79
CA GLY A 112 58.15 -25.69 9.76
C GLY A 112 58.61 -26.96 9.08
#